data_AF-A0A8J3PB25-F1
#
_entry.id   AF-A0A8J3PB25-F1
#
_cell.length_a   1.000
_cell.length_b   1.000
_cell.length_c   1.000
_cell.angle_alpha   90.00
_cell.angle_beta   90.00
_cell.angle_gamma   90.00
#
_symmetry.space_group_name_H-M   'P 1'
#
loop_
_entity.id
_entity.type
_entity.pdbx_description
1 polymer ?
#
loop_
_entity_poly.entity_id
_entity_poly.type
_entity_poly.pdbx_seq_one_letter_code
_entity_poly.pdbx_strand_id
1 'polypeptide(L)'
;MAGGTRGHRGETEAAEQVLREIAEHGSTRYACGARLGLGDLARHRGDRDAARGHYRQALVQLTDAVMASPQFRSLILTAQAHLAVETGDLDDAAACLVEAYGSALAVKDMPVVARVGVGVADVWQARGDRVRAARVLGAVDALRGSRDLASPDVLRLTAWLATHPPLTAPFTEGRLLDRATALDAVDPHHLLRSALGSS
;
A
#
# COMPACT_ATOMS: atom_id res chain seq x y z
N MET A 1 20.69 -14.10 26.61
CA MET A 1 19.57 -13.92 25.65
C MET A 1 20.05 -13.09 24.46
N ALA A 2 20.77 -13.71 23.50
CA ALA A 2 21.35 -13.00 22.34
C ALA A 2 21.38 -13.88 21.06
N GLY A 3 20.38 -14.74 20.87
CA GLY A 3 20.31 -15.70 19.75
C GLY A 3 19.28 -15.40 18.66
N GLY A 4 18.32 -14.49 18.89
CA GLY A 4 17.17 -14.30 17.98
C GLY A 4 17.45 -13.47 16.73
N THR A 5 18.32 -12.46 16.81
CA THR A 5 18.55 -11.51 15.72
C THR A 5 19.41 -12.05 14.57
N ARG A 6 20.22 -13.09 14.81
CA ARG A 6 21.09 -13.70 13.79
C ARG A 6 20.34 -14.69 12.91
N GLY A 7 19.38 -15.44 13.48
CA GLY A 7 18.54 -16.39 12.75
C GLY A 7 17.62 -15.68 11.74
N HIS A 8 16.86 -14.68 12.19
CA HIS A 8 15.95 -13.94 11.31
C HIS A 8 16.66 -13.18 10.19
N ARG A 9 17.87 -12.68 10.44
CA ARG A 9 18.66 -12.02 9.38
C ARG A 9 19.09 -13.01 8.30
N GLY A 10 19.56 -14.20 8.68
CA GLY A 10 19.90 -15.26 7.73
C GLY A 10 18.70 -15.77 6.93
N GLU A 11 17.54 -15.91 7.58
CA GLU A 11 16.28 -16.29 6.93
C GLU A 11 15.80 -15.22 5.95
N THR A 12 15.97 -13.93 6.28
CA THR A 12 15.59 -12.81 5.40
C THR A 12 16.47 -12.73 4.15
N GLU A 13 17.79 -12.91 4.29
CA GLU A 13 18.73 -12.94 3.15
C GLU A 13 18.45 -14.14 2.22
N ALA A 14 18.16 -15.31 2.79
CA ALA A 14 17.79 -16.49 2.01
C ALA A 14 16.47 -16.30 1.26
N ALA A 15 15.44 -15.72 1.91
CA ALA A 15 14.17 -15.40 1.27
C ALA A 15 14.35 -14.38 0.14
N GLU A 16 15.19 -13.37 0.33
CA GLU A 16 15.48 -12.38 -0.70
C GLU A 16 16.20 -12.99 -1.90
N GLN A 17 17.15 -13.90 -1.66
CA GLN A 17 17.83 -14.61 -2.74
C GLN A 17 16.85 -15.43 -3.58
N VAL A 18 15.92 -16.13 -2.94
CA VAL A 18 14.84 -16.87 -3.64
C VAL A 18 13.98 -15.91 -4.46
N LEU A 19 13.62 -14.74 -3.92
CA LEU A 19 12.86 -13.74 -4.68
C LEU A 19 13.64 -13.21 -5.88
N ARG A 20 14.96 -12.99 -5.77
CA ARG A 20 15.79 -12.58 -6.92
C ARG A 20 15.80 -13.65 -8.01
N GLU A 21 15.98 -14.91 -7.65
CA GLU A 21 15.94 -16.02 -8.59
C GLU A 21 14.61 -16.12 -9.32
N ILE A 22 13.49 -15.97 -8.59
CA ILE A 22 12.14 -15.94 -9.18
C ILE A 22 11.93 -14.70 -10.06
N ALA A 23 12.46 -13.54 -9.66
CA ALA A 23 12.35 -12.32 -10.45
C ALA A 23 13.08 -12.44 -11.80
N GLU A 24 14.20 -13.15 -11.83
CA GLU A 24 15.01 -13.34 -13.03
C GLU A 24 14.47 -14.46 -13.94
N HIS A 25 14.06 -15.59 -13.36
CA HIS A 25 13.79 -16.81 -14.12
C HIS A 25 12.35 -17.32 -14.01
N GLY A 26 11.54 -16.74 -13.13
CA GLY A 26 10.15 -17.13 -12.94
C GLY A 26 9.25 -16.74 -14.10
N SER A 27 8.08 -17.35 -14.19
CA SER A 27 7.04 -16.89 -15.11
C SER A 27 6.65 -15.44 -14.80
N THR A 28 6.14 -14.69 -15.78
CA THR A 28 5.83 -13.25 -15.64
C THR A 28 5.06 -12.93 -14.37
N ARG A 29 4.07 -13.76 -14.01
CA ARG A 29 3.29 -13.58 -12.78
C ARG A 29 4.15 -13.70 -11.51
N TYR A 30 4.96 -14.74 -11.41
CA TYR A 30 5.83 -14.95 -10.25
C TYR A 30 6.95 -13.92 -10.20
N ALA A 31 7.51 -13.56 -11.35
CA ALA A 31 8.53 -12.55 -11.49
C ALA A 31 8.03 -11.15 -11.06
N CYS A 32 6.80 -10.77 -11.44
CA CYS A 32 6.17 -9.53 -10.97
C CYS A 32 5.95 -9.54 -9.45
N GLY A 33 5.41 -10.63 -8.91
CA GLY A 33 5.22 -10.78 -7.46
C GLY A 33 6.53 -10.72 -6.68
N ALA A 34 7.59 -11.35 -7.21
CA ALA A 34 8.90 -11.32 -6.60
C ALA A 34 9.54 -9.93 -6.62
N ARG A 35 9.42 -9.19 -7.73
CA ARG A 35 9.86 -7.79 -7.80
C ARG A 35 9.09 -6.88 -6.84
N LEU A 36 7.78 -7.06 -6.70
CA LEU A 36 7.01 -6.34 -5.69
C LEU A 36 7.58 -6.59 -4.28
N GLY A 37 7.81 -7.86 -3.93
CA GLY A 37 8.40 -8.23 -2.63
C GLY A 37 9.81 -7.65 -2.41
N LEU A 38 10.68 -7.72 -3.41
CA LEU A 38 12.02 -7.10 -3.36
C LEU A 38 11.94 -5.58 -3.18
N GLY A 39 11.00 -4.93 -3.87
CA GLY A 39 10.76 -3.50 -3.72
C GLY A 39 10.30 -3.14 -2.32
N ASP A 40 9.37 -3.90 -1.74
CA ASP A 40 8.90 -3.70 -0.36
C ASP A 40 10.01 -3.91 0.66
N LEU A 41 10.84 -4.94 0.49
CA LEU A 41 12.03 -5.17 1.34
C LEU A 41 13.01 -4.01 1.26
N ALA A 42 13.32 -3.51 0.05
CA ALA A 42 14.18 -2.36 -0.15
C ALA A 42 13.60 -1.09 0.51
N ARG A 43 12.30 -0.83 0.31
CA ARG A 43 11.58 0.32 0.91
C ARG A 43 11.67 0.27 2.43
N HIS A 44 11.37 -0.86 3.06
CA HIS A 44 11.41 -1.00 4.51
C HIS A 44 12.83 -0.93 5.10
N ARG A 45 13.88 -1.13 4.29
CA ARG A 45 15.28 -0.89 4.67
C ARG A 45 15.74 0.55 4.43
N GLY A 46 14.90 1.38 3.81
CA GLY A 46 15.22 2.75 3.44
C GLY A 46 15.97 2.89 2.11
N ASP A 47 16.18 1.81 1.36
CA ASP A 47 16.77 1.84 0.01
C ASP A 47 15.69 2.19 -1.02
N ARG A 48 15.42 3.49 -1.11
CA ARG A 48 14.36 4.06 -1.95
C ARG A 48 14.63 3.89 -3.44
N ASP A 49 15.89 3.92 -3.84
CA ASP A 49 16.28 3.79 -5.26
C ASP A 49 16.10 2.35 -5.74
N ALA A 50 16.55 1.37 -4.94
CA ALA A 50 16.29 -0.03 -5.25
C ALA A 50 14.78 -0.34 -5.27
N ALA A 51 14.02 0.17 -4.30
CA ALA A 51 12.56 0.03 -4.26
C ALA A 51 11.91 0.54 -5.56
N ARG A 52 12.26 1.77 -5.96
CA ARG A 52 11.78 2.40 -7.20
C ARG A 52 12.14 1.56 -8.43
N GLY A 53 13.37 1.04 -8.48
CA GLY A 53 13.84 0.17 -9.55
C GLY A 53 13.00 -1.09 -9.70
N HIS A 54 12.74 -1.79 -8.59
CA HIS A 54 11.95 -3.01 -8.57
C HIS A 54 10.49 -2.78 -8.97
N TYR A 55 9.83 -1.74 -8.44
CA TYR A 55 8.44 -1.43 -8.79
C TYR A 55 8.28 -1.06 -10.26
N ARG A 56 9.21 -0.24 -10.80
CA ARG A 56 9.21 0.13 -12.23
C ARG A 56 9.36 -1.11 -13.12
N GLN A 57 10.30 -1.99 -12.81
CA GLN A 57 10.49 -3.22 -13.58
C GLN A 57 9.24 -4.13 -13.51
N ALA A 58 8.61 -4.25 -12.34
CA ALA A 58 7.38 -5.03 -12.19
C ALA A 58 6.24 -4.49 -13.07
N LEU A 59 6.08 -3.16 -13.17
CA LEU A 59 5.08 -2.56 -14.05
C LEU A 59 5.37 -2.76 -15.55
N VAL A 60 6.63 -2.63 -15.97
CA VAL A 60 7.03 -2.86 -17.36
C VAL A 60 6.67 -4.30 -17.77
N GLN A 61 7.07 -5.27 -16.95
CA GLN A 61 6.79 -6.68 -17.22
C GLN A 61 5.30 -7.01 -17.22
N LEU A 62 4.52 -6.37 -16.33
CA LEU A 62 3.09 -6.55 -16.30
C LEU A 62 2.42 -5.99 -17.56
N THR A 63 2.95 -4.89 -18.10
CA THR A 63 2.45 -4.26 -19.34
C THR A 63 2.74 -5.14 -20.56
N ASP A 64 3.89 -5.79 -20.59
CA ASP A 64 4.29 -6.69 -21.68
C ASP A 64 3.61 -8.07 -21.62
N ALA A 65 2.84 -8.35 -20.56
CA ALA A 65 2.17 -9.64 -20.36
C ALA A 65 0.88 -9.74 -21.18
N VAL A 66 0.73 -10.82 -21.96
CA VAL A 66 -0.47 -11.14 -22.77
C VAL A 66 -1.76 -11.19 -21.93
N MET A 67 -1.65 -11.49 -20.63
CA MET A 67 -2.76 -11.46 -19.66
C MET A 67 -2.31 -10.70 -18.40
N ALA A 68 -2.17 -9.39 -18.51
CA ALA A 68 -1.88 -8.52 -17.38
C ALA A 68 -2.97 -8.63 -16.30
N SER A 69 -2.59 -8.92 -15.07
CA SER A 69 -3.52 -8.98 -13.93
C SER A 69 -3.75 -7.57 -13.38
N PRO A 70 -5.00 -7.04 -13.42
CA PRO A 70 -5.32 -5.73 -12.85
C PRO A 70 -5.03 -5.63 -11.34
N GLN A 71 -5.12 -6.77 -10.64
CA GLN A 71 -4.81 -6.87 -9.22
C GLN A 71 -3.33 -6.61 -8.96
N PHE A 72 -2.42 -7.24 -9.73
CA PHE A 72 -0.98 -6.97 -9.59
C PHE A 72 -0.64 -5.53 -9.92
N ARG A 73 -1.29 -4.93 -10.93
CA ARG A 73 -1.09 -3.50 -11.25
C ARG A 73 -1.44 -2.64 -10.05
N SER A 74 -2.59 -2.89 -9.43
CA SER A 74 -3.05 -2.16 -8.24
C SER A 74 -2.09 -2.28 -7.06
N LEU A 75 -1.59 -3.49 -6.79
CA LEU A 75 -0.62 -3.73 -5.72
C LEU A 75 0.70 -2.98 -5.94
N ILE A 76 1.24 -3.02 -7.15
CA ILE A 76 2.52 -2.34 -7.47
C ILE A 76 2.34 -0.81 -7.38
N LEU A 77 1.25 -0.27 -7.93
CA LEU A 77 0.95 1.16 -7.84
C LEU A 77 0.73 1.62 -6.39
N THR A 78 0.12 0.77 -5.55
CA THR A 78 -0.05 1.07 -4.12
C THR A 78 1.30 1.12 -3.40
N ALA A 79 2.21 0.19 -3.73
CA ALA A 79 3.57 0.20 -3.18
C ALA A 79 4.38 1.42 -3.63
N GLN A 80 4.24 1.85 -4.89
CA GLN A 80 4.81 3.12 -5.37
C GLN A 80 4.23 4.33 -4.65
N ALA A 81 2.93 4.33 -4.35
CA ALA A 81 2.31 5.41 -3.59
C ALA A 81 2.89 5.52 -2.18
N HIS A 82 3.11 4.38 -1.49
CA HIS A 82 3.78 4.40 -0.19
C HIS A 82 5.21 4.95 -0.28
N LEU A 83 5.97 4.54 -1.31
CA LEU A 83 7.32 5.10 -1.54
C LEU A 83 7.27 6.62 -1.82
N ALA A 84 6.28 7.08 -2.57
CA ALA A 84 6.06 8.49 -2.86
C ALA A 84 5.73 9.28 -1.57
N VAL A 85 4.90 8.73 -0.67
CA VAL A 85 4.68 9.31 0.67
C VAL A 85 5.98 9.42 1.47
N GLU A 86 6.81 8.37 1.48
CA GLU A 86 8.09 8.34 2.20
C GLU A 86 9.16 9.28 1.62
N THR A 87 8.96 9.78 0.39
CA THR A 87 9.84 10.73 -0.31
C THR A 87 9.26 12.15 -0.34
N GLY A 88 8.00 12.34 0.08
CA GLY A 88 7.32 13.63 0.10
C GLY A 88 6.57 13.97 -1.19
N ASP A 89 6.58 13.08 -2.18
CA ASP A 89 5.94 13.25 -3.48
C ASP A 89 4.44 12.92 -3.41
N LEU A 90 3.68 13.70 -2.62
CA LEU A 90 2.27 13.37 -2.28
C LEU A 90 1.29 13.46 -3.46
N ASP A 91 1.63 14.19 -4.52
CA ASP A 91 0.82 14.24 -5.74
C ASP A 91 1.02 12.99 -6.59
N ASP A 92 2.26 12.52 -6.72
CA ASP A 92 2.56 11.23 -7.36
C ASP A 92 1.91 10.07 -6.59
N ALA A 93 1.93 10.12 -5.25
CA ALA A 93 1.23 9.15 -4.42
C ALA A 93 -0.27 9.10 -4.74
N ALA A 94 -0.92 10.27 -4.83
CA ALA A 94 -2.34 10.35 -5.16
C ALA A 94 -2.65 9.83 -6.57
N ALA A 95 -1.82 10.16 -7.57
CA ALA A 95 -1.97 9.68 -8.94
C ALA A 95 -1.84 8.15 -9.02
N CYS A 96 -0.82 7.56 -8.38
CA CYS A 96 -0.66 6.12 -8.29
C CYS A 96 -1.87 5.44 -7.65
N LEU A 97 -2.42 6.00 -6.58
CA LEU A 97 -3.59 5.44 -5.89
C LEU A 97 -4.85 5.49 -6.73
N VAL A 98 -5.06 6.56 -7.51
CA VAL A 98 -6.20 6.66 -8.45
C VAL A 98 -6.16 5.53 -9.49
N GLU A 99 -5.01 5.31 -10.11
CA GLU A 99 -4.84 4.20 -11.07
C GLU A 99 -5.02 2.82 -10.40
N ALA A 100 -4.49 2.67 -9.18
CA ALA A 100 -4.61 1.43 -8.40
C ALA A 100 -6.06 1.12 -8.04
N TYR A 101 -6.83 2.14 -7.64
CA TYR A 101 -8.23 2.03 -7.27
C TYR A 101 -9.11 1.63 -8.46
N GLY A 102 -8.92 2.30 -9.61
CA GLY A 102 -9.62 1.96 -10.85
C GLY A 102 -9.38 0.50 -11.27
N SER A 103 -8.12 0.04 -11.17
CA SER A 103 -7.76 -1.35 -11.47
C SER A 103 -8.40 -2.36 -10.52
N ALA A 104 -8.48 -2.04 -9.22
CA ALA A 104 -9.08 -2.91 -8.21
C ALA A 104 -10.61 -3.00 -8.33
N LEU A 105 -11.28 -1.88 -8.63
CA LEU A 105 -12.73 -1.83 -8.83
C LEU A 105 -13.18 -2.56 -10.09
N ALA A 106 -12.39 -2.50 -11.18
CA ALA A 106 -12.72 -3.19 -12.43
C ALA A 106 -12.96 -4.70 -12.24
N VAL A 107 -12.27 -5.31 -11.29
CA VAL A 107 -12.39 -6.74 -10.93
C VAL A 107 -13.14 -6.99 -9.62
N LYS A 108 -13.69 -5.94 -8.99
CA LYS A 108 -14.45 -5.97 -7.72
C LYS A 108 -13.69 -6.65 -6.57
N ASP A 109 -12.37 -6.50 -6.54
CA ASP A 109 -11.50 -7.13 -5.54
C ASP A 109 -11.41 -6.28 -4.28
N MET A 110 -12.33 -6.49 -3.33
CA MET A 110 -12.41 -5.69 -2.10
C MET A 110 -11.16 -5.79 -1.22
N PRO A 111 -10.50 -6.96 -1.07
CA PRO A 111 -9.19 -7.02 -0.41
C PRO A 111 -8.12 -6.11 -1.05
N VAL A 112 -8.07 -6.03 -2.38
CA VAL A 112 -7.14 -5.12 -3.06
C VAL A 112 -7.57 -3.66 -2.90
N VAL A 113 -8.86 -3.34 -3.00
CA VAL A 113 -9.38 -1.98 -2.71
C VAL A 113 -9.02 -1.55 -1.28
N ALA A 114 -9.13 -2.44 -0.30
CA ALA A 114 -8.73 -2.17 1.07
C ALA A 114 -7.23 -1.83 1.17
N ARG A 115 -6.35 -2.51 0.42
CA ARG A 115 -4.91 -2.16 0.36
C ARG A 115 -4.68 -0.77 -0.25
N VAL A 116 -5.40 -0.42 -1.31
CA VAL A 116 -5.35 0.95 -1.86
C VAL A 116 -5.79 1.97 -0.81
N GLY A 117 -6.85 1.67 -0.04
CA GLY A 117 -7.32 2.52 1.05
C GLY A 117 -6.28 2.75 2.16
N VAL A 118 -5.38 1.80 2.42
CA VAL A 118 -4.24 2.01 3.34
C VAL A 118 -3.32 3.11 2.81
N GLY A 119 -3.02 3.10 1.51
CA GLY A 119 -2.27 4.17 0.86
C GLY A 119 -2.99 5.52 0.91
N VAL A 120 -4.32 5.54 0.76
CA VAL A 120 -5.12 6.78 0.89
C VAL A 120 -5.04 7.35 2.31
N ALA A 121 -5.14 6.49 3.34
CA ALA A 121 -4.97 6.90 4.73
C ALA A 121 -3.56 7.47 4.98
N ASP A 122 -2.53 6.87 4.37
CA ASP A 122 -1.15 7.32 4.45
C ASP A 122 -0.94 8.72 3.85
N VAL A 123 -1.51 8.99 2.68
CA VAL A 123 -1.45 10.33 2.06
C VAL A 123 -2.19 11.37 2.92
N TRP A 124 -3.37 11.05 3.45
CA TRP A 124 -4.07 11.96 4.37
C TRP A 124 -3.25 12.25 5.63
N GLN A 125 -2.61 11.23 6.18
CA GLN A 125 -1.73 11.38 7.34
C GLN A 125 -0.56 12.31 7.01
N ALA A 126 0.10 12.10 5.87
CA ALA A 126 1.23 12.90 5.41
C ALA A 126 0.86 14.36 5.11
N ARG A 127 -0.37 14.60 4.62
CA ARG A 127 -0.94 15.95 4.42
C ARG A 127 -1.36 16.64 5.72
N GLY A 128 -1.38 15.92 6.84
CA GLY A 128 -1.78 16.44 8.14
C GLY A 128 -3.29 16.37 8.44
N ASP A 129 -4.12 15.86 7.51
CA ASP A 129 -5.54 15.59 7.78
C ASP A 129 -5.70 14.26 8.54
N ARG A 130 -5.34 14.33 9.82
CA ARG A 130 -5.31 13.17 10.72
C ARG A 130 -6.71 12.56 10.95
N VAL A 131 -7.75 13.38 10.89
CA VAL A 131 -9.14 12.93 11.08
C VAL A 131 -9.58 12.09 9.89
N ARG A 132 -9.35 12.57 8.65
CA ARG A 132 -9.61 11.76 7.46
C ARG A 132 -8.76 10.50 7.44
N ALA A 133 -7.46 10.59 7.73
CA ALA A 133 -6.58 9.43 7.78
C ALA A 133 -7.13 8.33 8.71
N ALA A 134 -7.53 8.70 9.92
CA ALA A 134 -8.12 7.78 10.89
C ALA A 134 -9.43 7.15 10.40
N ARG A 135 -10.32 7.96 9.83
CA ARG A 135 -11.61 7.50 9.28
C ARG A 135 -11.42 6.57 8.08
N VAL A 136 -10.52 6.88 7.16
CA VAL A 136 -10.17 6.02 6.02
C VAL A 136 -9.60 4.69 6.51
N LEU A 137 -8.70 4.69 7.50
CA LEU A 137 -8.17 3.44 8.04
C LEU A 137 -9.26 2.57 8.71
N GLY A 138 -10.26 3.21 9.34
CA GLY A 138 -11.44 2.49 9.82
C GLY A 138 -12.28 1.89 8.68
N ALA A 139 -12.45 2.62 7.58
CA ALA A 139 -13.17 2.15 6.39
C ALA A 139 -12.46 0.95 5.72
N VAL A 140 -11.13 0.93 5.74
CA VAL A 140 -10.33 -0.23 5.29
C VAL A 140 -10.68 -1.49 6.09
N ASP A 141 -10.78 -1.39 7.43
CA ASP A 141 -11.21 -2.49 8.29
C ASP A 141 -12.62 -2.98 7.92
N ALA A 142 -13.55 -2.05 7.60
CA ALA A 142 -14.91 -2.38 7.19
C ALA A 142 -14.96 -3.12 5.83
N LEU A 143 -14.17 -2.69 4.84
CA LEU A 143 -14.11 -3.32 3.51
C LEU A 143 -13.48 -4.72 3.54
N ARG A 144 -12.47 -4.92 4.41
CA ARG A 144 -11.75 -6.19 4.53
C ARG A 144 -12.46 -7.19 5.45
N GLY A 145 -13.30 -6.71 6.37
CA GLY A 145 -13.98 -7.52 7.39
C GLY A 145 -13.10 -7.94 8.56
N SER A 146 -11.77 -7.72 8.49
CA SER A 146 -10.82 -7.90 9.60
C SER A 146 -9.53 -7.11 9.35
N ARG A 147 -8.75 -6.87 10.41
CA ARG A 147 -7.47 -6.14 10.35
C ARG A 147 -6.39 -6.94 9.61
N ASP A 148 -5.65 -6.26 8.74
CA ASP A 148 -4.43 -6.83 8.14
C ASP A 148 -3.21 -6.70 9.06
N LEU A 149 -3.10 -7.59 10.03
CA LEU A 149 -1.99 -7.57 10.98
C LEU A 149 -0.64 -7.94 10.34
N ALA A 150 -0.64 -8.42 9.09
CA ALA A 150 0.59 -8.78 8.37
C ALA A 150 1.17 -7.63 7.54
N SER A 151 0.43 -6.54 7.33
CA SER A 151 0.92 -5.39 6.54
C SER A 151 1.73 -4.43 7.41
N PRO A 152 3.03 -4.19 7.11
CA PRO A 152 3.85 -3.22 7.82
C PRO A 152 3.25 -1.80 7.81
N ASP A 153 2.61 -1.40 6.71
CA ASP A 153 1.98 -0.08 6.59
C ASP A 153 0.74 0.05 7.49
N VAL A 154 -0.07 -1.01 7.61
CA VAL A 154 -1.21 -1.04 8.53
C VAL A 154 -0.73 -1.02 9.98
N LEU A 155 0.33 -1.77 10.31
CA LEU A 155 0.93 -1.75 11.64
C LEU A 155 1.47 -0.36 12.00
N ARG A 156 2.18 0.30 11.06
CA ARG A 156 2.68 1.67 11.23
C ARG A 156 1.55 2.66 11.48
N LEU A 157 0.51 2.65 10.66
CA LEU A 157 -0.64 3.57 10.81
C LEU A 157 -1.43 3.27 12.09
N THR A 158 -1.57 2.01 12.48
CA THR A 158 -2.24 1.63 13.73
C THR A 158 -1.42 2.08 14.96
N ALA A 159 -0.09 1.91 14.92
CA ALA A 159 0.78 2.43 15.97
C ALA A 159 0.72 3.95 16.08
N TRP A 160 0.69 4.64 14.93
CA TRP A 160 0.47 6.09 14.88
C TRP A 160 -0.88 6.48 15.52
N LEU A 161 -1.99 5.82 15.18
CA LEU A 161 -3.29 6.07 15.79
C LEU A 161 -3.29 5.89 17.31
N ALA A 162 -2.60 4.86 17.82
CA ALA A 162 -2.51 4.59 19.25
C ALA A 162 -1.84 5.75 20.03
N THR A 163 -0.97 6.52 19.37
CA THR A 163 -0.35 7.72 19.97
C THR A 163 -1.25 8.98 19.91
N HIS A 164 -2.43 8.90 19.30
CA HIS A 164 -3.36 10.02 19.11
C HIS A 164 -4.77 9.66 19.59
N PRO A 165 -5.02 9.59 20.91
CA PRO A 165 -6.32 9.17 21.46
C PRO A 165 -7.56 9.86 20.87
N PRO A 166 -7.55 11.18 20.54
CA PRO A 166 -8.69 11.84 19.91
C PRO A 166 -9.10 11.24 18.54
N LEU A 167 -8.19 10.55 17.84
CA LEU A 167 -8.47 9.93 16.54
C LEU A 167 -9.20 8.58 16.65
N THR A 168 -9.37 8.06 17.87
CA THR A 168 -10.09 6.81 18.13
C THR A 168 -11.55 6.88 17.66
N ALA A 169 -12.22 8.03 17.87
CA ALA A 169 -13.59 8.21 17.45
C ALA A 169 -13.74 8.19 15.90
N PRO A 170 -13.01 9.03 15.13
CA PRO A 170 -13.02 8.94 13.66
C PRO A 170 -12.68 7.55 13.10
N PHE A 171 -11.71 6.85 13.70
CA PHE A 171 -11.38 5.47 13.31
C PHE A 171 -12.55 4.50 13.56
N THR A 172 -13.21 4.61 14.71
CA THR A 172 -14.36 3.77 15.05
C THR A 172 -15.55 4.07 14.14
N GLU A 173 -15.80 5.34 13.81
CA GLU A 173 -16.81 5.73 12.83
C GLU A 173 -16.54 5.09 11.46
N GLY A 174 -15.28 5.14 10.98
CA GLY A 174 -14.88 4.52 9.72
C GLY A 174 -15.16 3.01 9.69
N ARG A 175 -14.94 2.32 10.80
CA ARG A 175 -15.21 0.88 10.94
C ARG A 175 -16.69 0.49 10.87
N LEU A 176 -17.58 1.43 11.17
CA LEU A 176 -19.03 1.19 11.20
C LEU A 176 -19.70 1.55 9.87
N LEU A 177 -18.94 2.01 8.89
CA LEU A 177 -19.47 2.36 7.57
C LEU A 177 -19.99 1.11 6.85
N ASP A 178 -21.10 1.29 6.13
CA ASP A 178 -21.54 0.31 5.14
C ASP A 178 -20.56 0.26 3.96
N ARG A 179 -20.72 -0.75 3.08
CA ARG A 179 -19.82 -0.95 1.95
C ARG A 179 -19.75 0.26 1.02
N ALA A 180 -20.88 0.91 0.73
CA ALA A 180 -20.92 2.02 -0.20
C ALA A 180 -20.16 3.24 0.36
N THR A 181 -20.40 3.56 1.62
CA THR A 181 -19.75 4.68 2.32
C THR A 181 -18.27 4.38 2.59
N ALA A 182 -17.92 3.12 2.86
CA ALA A 182 -16.53 2.73 3.01
C ALA A 182 -15.76 2.82 1.68
N LEU A 183 -16.39 2.45 0.55
CA LEU A 183 -15.81 2.63 -0.79
C LEU A 183 -15.55 4.10 -1.13
N ASP A 184 -16.50 4.99 -0.81
CA ASP A 184 -16.32 6.44 -0.97
C ASP A 184 -15.21 6.98 -0.05
N ALA A 185 -15.15 6.54 1.20
CA ALA A 185 -14.13 6.98 2.15
C ALA A 185 -12.69 6.62 1.71
N VAL A 186 -12.51 5.49 1.03
CA VAL A 186 -11.20 5.07 0.48
C VAL A 186 -10.97 5.54 -0.96
N ASP A 187 -11.87 6.32 -1.57
CA ASP A 187 -11.71 6.79 -2.94
C ASP A 187 -10.55 7.83 -3.03
N PRO A 188 -9.45 7.52 -3.73
CA PRO A 188 -8.30 8.41 -3.86
C PRO A 188 -8.60 9.69 -4.65
N HIS A 189 -9.71 9.80 -5.38
CA HIS A 189 -10.08 11.06 -6.05
C HIS A 189 -10.34 12.19 -5.05
N HIS A 190 -10.67 11.88 -3.79
CA HIS A 190 -10.74 12.88 -2.71
C HIS A 190 -9.38 13.55 -2.45
N LEU A 191 -8.28 12.84 -2.69
CA LEU A 191 -6.92 13.39 -2.57
C LEU A 191 -6.67 14.46 -3.63
N LEU A 192 -7.04 14.21 -4.89
CA LEU A 192 -6.85 15.19 -5.98
C LEU A 192 -7.69 16.45 -5.77
N ARG A 193 -8.95 16.31 -5.32
CA ARG A 193 -9.83 17.46 -5.04
C ARG A 193 -9.32 18.35 -3.91
N SER A 194 -8.73 17.77 -2.86
CA SER A 194 -8.20 18.55 -1.73
C SER A 194 -6.98 19.40 -2.09
N ALA A 195 -6.16 18.96 -3.06
CA ALA A 195 -5.02 19.74 -3.54
C ALA A 195 -5.48 21.02 -4.27
N LEU A 196 -6.58 20.94 -5.03
CA LEU A 196 -7.13 22.07 -5.77
C LEU A 196 -7.86 23.10 -4.90
N GLY A 197 -8.31 22.71 -3.70
CA GLY A 197 -9.06 23.58 -2.78
C GLY A 197 -8.23 24.37 -1.78
N SER A 198 -6.89 24.26 -1.83
CA SER A 198 -5.97 24.88 -0.87
C SER A 198 -5.16 26.06 -1.46
N SER A 199 -5.61 26.63 -2.59
CA SER A 199 -5.05 27.85 -3.19
C SER A 199 -5.77 29.12 -2.74
#